data_AF-A0A2E1GS94-F1
#
_entry.id   AF-A0A2E1GS94-F1
#
_cell.length_a   1.000
_cell.length_b   1.000
_cell.length_c   1.000
_cell.angle_alpha   90.00
_cell.angle_beta   90.00
_cell.angle_gamma   90.00
#
_symmetry.space_group_name_H-M   'P 1'
#
loop_
_entity.id
_entity.type
_entity.pdbx_description
1 polymer ?
#
loop_
_entity_poly.entity_id
_entity_poly.type
_entity_poly.pdbx_seq_one_letter_code
_entity_poly.pdbx_strand_id
1 'polypeptide(L)'
;MVLVGNKFFNLLFFYFKNYLFLYFLIISCGNDLDKINSPQIVIKYDSFNFNKIEEDDFFLIDNIKFIHKKYHTKNISENSYILPTPNFIIRKVEGKNFYEKTNPIELSFKIYEILINKDYEISDIKNIQINGELKIKRIDNKKISIKKNKHYPLIINEK
;
A
#
# COMPACT_ATOMS: atom_id res chain seq x y z
N MET A 1 48.31 -23.20 27.61
CA MET A 1 47.82 -22.04 26.83
C MET A 1 46.68 -22.45 25.89
N VAL A 2 45.62 -23.11 26.39
CA VAL A 2 44.52 -23.68 25.55
C VAL A 2 43.13 -23.28 26.05
N LEU A 3 43.00 -22.83 27.31
CA LEU A 3 41.71 -22.49 27.92
C LEU A 3 41.13 -21.12 27.55
N VAL A 4 41.97 -20.19 27.07
CA VAL A 4 41.53 -18.81 26.74
C VAL A 4 40.87 -18.74 25.36
N GLY A 5 41.34 -19.53 24.39
CA GLY A 5 40.80 -19.58 23.04
C GLY A 5 39.35 -20.07 23.00
N ASN A 6 39.02 -21.05 23.84
CA ASN A 6 37.68 -21.66 23.86
C ASN A 6 36.59 -20.71 24.40
N LYS A 7 36.93 -19.84 25.36
CA LYS A 7 35.99 -18.82 25.88
C LYS A 7 35.76 -17.69 24.88
N PHE A 8 36.82 -17.25 24.20
CA PHE A 8 36.71 -16.21 23.16
C PHE A 8 35.90 -16.70 21.95
N PHE A 9 36.14 -17.94 21.50
CA PHE A 9 35.37 -18.54 20.40
C PHE A 9 33.89 -18.69 20.73
N ASN A 10 33.56 -19.17 21.94
CA ASN A 10 32.17 -19.28 22.38
C ASN A 10 31.47 -17.92 22.49
N LEU A 11 32.18 -16.88 22.94
CA LEU A 11 31.64 -15.53 23.03
C LEU A 11 31.37 -14.94 21.63
N LEU A 12 32.33 -15.09 20.71
CA LEU A 12 32.18 -14.64 19.31
C LEU A 12 31.02 -15.37 18.61
N PHE A 13 30.90 -16.69 18.82
CA PHE A 13 29.82 -17.51 18.29
C PHE A 13 28.46 -17.10 18.87
N PHE A 14 28.39 -16.74 20.16
CA PHE A 14 27.18 -16.22 20.79
C PHE A 14 26.74 -14.88 20.18
N TYR A 15 27.67 -13.94 19.96
CA TYR A 15 27.35 -12.67 19.30
C TYR A 15 26.92 -12.86 17.84
N PHE A 16 27.59 -13.75 17.10
CA PHE A 16 27.24 -14.05 15.71
C PHE A 16 25.85 -14.69 15.61
N LYS A 17 25.52 -15.62 16.51
CA LYS A 17 24.19 -16.26 16.58
C LYS A 17 23.08 -15.27 16.91
N ASN A 18 23.31 -14.35 17.86
CA ASN A 18 22.33 -13.32 18.20
C ASN A 18 22.15 -12.30 17.08
N TYR A 19 23.22 -11.92 16.36
CA TYR A 19 23.14 -11.03 15.21
C TYR A 19 22.37 -11.67 14.04
N LEU A 20 22.64 -12.95 13.76
CA LEU A 20 21.91 -13.73 12.75
C LEU A 20 20.43 -13.84 13.10
N PHE A 21 20.10 -14.10 14.38
CA PHE A 21 18.72 -14.16 14.86
C PHE A 21 17.99 -12.82 14.73
N LEU A 22 18.66 -11.71 15.04
CA LEU A 22 18.12 -10.36 14.86
C LEU A 22 17.88 -10.04 13.37
N TYR A 23 18.80 -10.44 12.50
CA TYR A 23 18.66 -10.31 11.04
C TYR A 23 17.47 -11.13 10.51
N PHE A 24 17.29 -12.37 11.00
CA PHE A 24 16.12 -13.19 10.67
C PHE A 24 14.81 -12.58 11.18
N LEU A 25 14.79 -11.97 12.37
CA LEU A 25 13.62 -11.26 12.89
C LEU A 25 13.26 -10.03 12.03
N ILE A 26 14.26 -9.28 11.57
CA ILE A 26 14.04 -8.12 10.69
C ILE A 26 13.50 -8.57 9.32
N ILE A 27 14.00 -9.68 8.75
CA ILE A 27 13.50 -10.23 7.49
C ILE A 27 12.10 -10.83 7.65
N SER A 28 11.82 -11.52 8.76
CA SER A 28 10.51 -12.11 9.02
C SER A 28 9.43 -11.07 9.30
N CYS A 29 9.80 -9.85 9.72
CA CYS A 29 8.90 -8.71 9.83
C CYS A 29 8.74 -7.95 8.48
N GLY A 30 9.42 -8.41 7.44
CA GLY A 30 9.42 -7.83 6.10
C GLY A 30 8.11 -8.10 5.37
N ASN A 31 7.12 -7.23 5.61
CA ASN A 31 5.92 -6.99 4.80
C ASN A 31 5.31 -8.23 4.11
N ASP A 32 4.48 -8.95 4.85
CA ASP A 32 3.46 -9.86 4.28
C ASP A 32 2.47 -9.02 3.44
N LEU A 33 2.84 -8.80 2.19
CA LEU A 33 1.94 -8.23 1.19
C LEU A 33 1.10 -9.35 0.61
N ASP A 34 -0.22 -9.27 0.82
CA ASP A 34 -1.17 -10.10 0.10
C ASP A 34 -1.04 -9.80 -1.40
N LYS A 35 -0.91 -10.85 -2.20
CA LYS A 35 -0.83 -10.76 -3.65
C LYS A 35 -2.01 -11.48 -4.30
N ILE A 36 -2.71 -10.76 -5.17
CA ILE A 36 -3.86 -11.26 -5.91
C ILE A 36 -3.56 -11.14 -7.40
N ASN A 37 -3.84 -12.21 -8.17
CA ASN A 37 -3.57 -12.25 -9.61
C ASN A 37 -4.79 -12.76 -10.37
N SER A 38 -5.50 -11.87 -11.05
CA SER A 38 -6.74 -12.22 -11.78
C SER A 38 -6.84 -11.45 -13.11
N PRO A 39 -7.44 -12.02 -14.17
CA PRO A 39 -7.72 -11.29 -15.41
C PRO A 39 -8.67 -10.10 -15.20
N GLN A 40 -9.59 -10.20 -14.23
CA GLN A 40 -10.52 -9.14 -13.89
C GLN A 40 -10.63 -9.02 -12.37
N ILE A 41 -10.57 -7.78 -11.88
CA ILE A 41 -10.59 -7.48 -10.45
C ILE A 41 -11.62 -6.40 -10.16
N VAL A 42 -12.33 -6.53 -9.04
CA VAL A 42 -13.09 -5.43 -8.44
C VAL A 42 -12.36 -4.99 -7.18
N ILE A 43 -11.99 -3.71 -7.12
CA ILE A 43 -11.46 -3.10 -5.90
C ILE A 43 -12.46 -2.14 -5.27
N LYS A 44 -12.47 -2.08 -3.95
CA LYS A 44 -13.36 -1.21 -3.16
C LYS A 44 -12.72 -0.94 -1.80
N TYR A 45 -12.77 0.29 -1.32
CA TYR A 45 -12.37 0.56 0.06
C TYR A 45 -13.41 0.04 1.06
N ASP A 46 -12.95 -0.57 2.15
CA ASP A 46 -13.80 -0.95 3.27
C ASP A 46 -14.22 0.30 4.05
N SER A 47 -15.49 0.70 3.91
CA SER A 47 -16.04 1.88 4.59
C SER A 47 -15.92 1.84 6.12
N PHE A 48 -15.91 0.65 6.74
CA PHE A 48 -15.81 0.53 8.20
C PHE A 48 -14.38 0.75 8.70
N ASN A 49 -13.39 0.30 7.92
CA ASN A 49 -11.98 0.39 8.27
C ASN A 49 -11.24 1.52 7.55
N PHE A 50 -11.93 2.30 6.70
CA PHE A 50 -11.36 3.39 5.91
C PHE A 50 -10.53 4.39 6.71
N ASN A 51 -11.01 4.75 7.91
CA ASN A 51 -10.33 5.71 8.79
C ASN A 51 -8.99 5.22 9.35
N LYS A 52 -8.65 3.93 9.14
CA LYS A 52 -7.38 3.33 9.55
C LYS A 52 -6.25 3.55 8.55
N ILE A 53 -6.51 4.15 7.39
CA ILE A 53 -5.47 4.46 6.41
C ILE A 53 -4.52 5.51 7.01
N GLU A 54 -3.25 5.16 7.11
CA GLU A 54 -2.20 6.03 7.65
C GLU A 54 -1.34 6.65 6.55
N GLU A 55 -0.41 7.52 6.97
CA GLU A 55 0.61 8.03 6.05
C GLU A 55 1.55 6.91 5.63
N ASP A 56 1.98 6.92 4.37
CA ASP A 56 2.85 5.93 3.75
C ASP A 56 2.26 4.53 3.55
N ASP A 57 1.02 4.29 3.98
CA ASP A 57 0.25 3.14 3.54
C ASP A 57 0.16 3.10 2.02
N PHE A 58 0.31 1.91 1.44
CA PHE A 58 0.33 1.78 0.00
C PHE A 58 -0.23 0.44 -0.48
N PHE A 59 -0.60 0.43 -1.75
CA PHE A 59 -0.83 -0.77 -2.53
C PHE A 59 -0.28 -0.58 -3.95
N LEU A 60 -0.14 -1.69 -4.66
CA LEU A 60 0.38 -1.76 -6.02
C LEU A 60 -0.67 -2.39 -6.93
N ILE A 61 -0.86 -1.84 -8.12
CA ILE A 61 -1.53 -2.50 -9.24
C ILE A 61 -0.49 -2.62 -10.36
N ASP A 62 -0.07 -3.85 -10.64
CA ASP A 62 1.10 -4.17 -11.46
C ASP A 62 2.34 -3.41 -10.99
N ASN A 63 2.82 -2.45 -11.79
CA ASN A 63 3.99 -1.61 -11.49
C ASN A 63 3.60 -0.21 -11.00
N ILE A 64 2.30 0.06 -10.83
CA ILE A 64 1.78 1.35 -10.38
C ILE A 64 1.63 1.32 -8.86
N LYS A 65 2.27 2.27 -8.18
CA LYS A 65 2.18 2.42 -6.72
C LYS A 65 1.23 3.53 -6.34
N PHE A 66 0.26 3.21 -5.49
CA PHE A 66 -0.63 4.18 -4.86
C PHE A 66 -0.22 4.30 -3.40
N ILE A 67 0.18 5.50 -2.97
CA ILE A 67 0.68 5.76 -1.61
C ILE A 67 -0.10 6.88 -0.95
N HIS A 68 -0.44 6.71 0.32
CA HIS A 68 -1.14 7.71 1.10
C HIS A 68 -0.19 8.75 1.68
N LYS A 69 -0.57 10.02 1.59
CA LYS A 69 0.14 11.13 2.24
C LYS A 69 -0.83 12.00 3.02
N LYS A 70 -0.37 12.50 4.16
CA LYS A 70 -1.11 13.48 4.97
C LYS A 70 -1.00 14.90 4.43
N TYR A 71 0.00 15.17 3.59
CA TYR A 71 0.30 16.49 3.06
C TYR A 71 0.52 16.45 1.54
N HIS A 72 0.31 17.58 0.88
CA HIS A 72 0.73 17.74 -0.51
C HIS A 72 2.25 17.53 -0.63
N THR A 73 2.64 16.55 -1.41
CA THR A 73 4.06 16.22 -1.66
C THR A 73 4.33 16.33 -3.15
N LYS A 74 5.39 17.06 -3.51
CA LYS A 74 5.79 17.30 -4.91
C LYS A 74 6.79 16.27 -5.45
N ASN A 75 7.47 15.54 -4.58
CA ASN A 75 8.48 14.58 -4.96
C ASN A 75 7.91 13.17 -4.95
N ILE A 76 7.65 12.62 -6.14
CA ILE A 76 7.07 11.29 -6.33
C ILE A 76 7.85 10.62 -7.46
N SER A 77 8.23 9.36 -7.24
CA SER A 77 8.89 8.54 -8.26
C SER A 77 7.97 8.28 -9.45
N GLU A 78 8.57 8.00 -10.61
CA GLU A 78 7.84 7.57 -11.80
C GLU A 78 6.96 6.34 -11.49
N ASN A 79 5.72 6.32 -11.97
CA ASN A 79 4.67 5.32 -11.66
C ASN A 79 4.19 5.26 -10.20
N SER A 80 4.47 6.28 -9.39
CA SER A 80 3.85 6.42 -8.07
C SER A 80 2.83 7.56 -8.07
N TYR A 81 1.72 7.36 -7.37
CA TYR A 81 0.62 8.31 -7.28
C TYR A 81 0.22 8.49 -5.82
N ILE A 82 -0.02 9.75 -5.44
CA ILE A 82 -0.45 10.09 -4.08
C ILE A 82 -1.96 10.02 -3.99
N LEU A 83 -2.42 9.29 -2.99
CA LEU A 83 -3.78 9.37 -2.48
C LEU A 83 -3.77 10.15 -1.15
N PRO A 84 -4.80 10.97 -0.86
CA PRO A 84 -4.92 11.58 0.45
C PRO A 84 -5.21 10.52 1.52
N THR A 85 -4.72 10.73 2.74
CA THR A 85 -5.28 10.04 3.92
C THR A 85 -6.70 10.56 4.22
N PRO A 86 -7.55 9.83 4.96
CA PRO A 86 -8.91 10.25 5.33
C PRO A 86 -8.98 11.66 5.92
N ASN A 87 -7.97 12.06 6.69
CA ASN A 87 -7.80 13.41 7.24
C ASN A 87 -6.57 14.08 6.60
N PHE A 88 -6.72 14.60 5.39
CA PHE A 88 -5.64 15.23 4.63
C PHE A 88 -5.42 16.69 5.07
N ILE A 89 -4.18 17.08 5.35
CA ILE A 89 -3.86 18.44 5.81
C ILE A 89 -3.62 19.35 4.61
N ILE A 90 -4.53 20.29 4.39
CA ILE A 90 -4.44 21.27 3.30
C ILE A 90 -3.63 22.51 3.69
N ARG A 91 -3.65 22.89 4.97
CA ARG A 91 -2.98 24.12 5.43
C ARG A 91 -2.65 24.04 6.92
N LYS A 92 -1.56 24.70 7.32
CA LYS A 92 -1.23 24.97 8.72
C LYS A 92 -1.18 26.48 8.93
N VAL A 93 -1.94 27.02 9.88
CA VAL A 93 -1.97 28.45 10.23
C VAL A 93 -1.86 28.56 11.75
N GLU A 94 -0.88 29.32 12.24
CA GLU A 94 -0.68 29.58 13.68
C GLU A 94 -0.65 28.30 14.54
N GLY A 95 0.00 27.25 14.03
CA GLY A 95 0.09 25.96 14.71
C GLY A 95 -1.16 25.06 14.59
N LYS A 96 -2.27 25.56 14.06
CA LYS A 96 -3.49 24.78 13.80
C LYS A 96 -3.49 24.18 12.40
N ASN A 97 -3.85 22.90 12.31
CA ASN A 97 -4.00 22.18 11.04
C ASN A 97 -5.44 22.30 10.52
N PHE A 98 -5.58 22.58 9.23
CA PHE A 98 -6.82 22.56 8.49
C PHE A 98 -6.86 21.31 7.62
N TYR A 99 -7.98 20.60 7.68
CA TYR A 99 -8.12 19.30 7.06
C TYR A 99 -9.17 19.32 5.95
N GLU A 100 -8.89 18.59 4.88
CA GLU A 100 -9.87 18.15 3.91
C GLU A 100 -10.15 16.66 4.17
N LYS A 101 -11.44 16.32 4.28
CA LYS A 101 -11.86 14.93 4.47
C LYS A 101 -12.07 14.29 3.11
N THR A 102 -11.63 13.05 2.98
CA THR A 102 -11.97 12.22 1.83
C THR A 102 -12.80 11.01 2.26
N ASN A 103 -13.37 10.29 1.30
CA ASN A 103 -14.20 9.11 1.54
C ASN A 103 -13.85 7.97 0.56
N PRO A 104 -14.34 6.74 0.81
CA PRO A 104 -14.10 5.58 -0.06
C PRO A 104 -14.38 5.82 -1.55
N ILE A 105 -15.48 6.50 -1.87
CA ILE A 105 -15.91 6.75 -3.25
C ILE A 105 -14.94 7.69 -3.96
N GLU A 106 -14.56 8.79 -3.31
CA GLU A 106 -13.60 9.75 -3.84
C GLU A 106 -12.23 9.12 -4.10
N LEU A 107 -11.74 8.27 -3.19
CA LEU A 107 -10.48 7.57 -3.42
C LEU A 107 -10.56 6.59 -4.59
N SER A 108 -11.65 5.85 -4.72
CA SER A 108 -11.89 4.99 -5.89
C SER A 108 -11.91 5.80 -7.19
N PHE A 109 -12.46 7.02 -7.17
CA PHE A 109 -12.42 7.93 -8.30
C PHE A 109 -11.01 8.39 -8.67
N LYS A 110 -10.18 8.74 -7.68
CA LYS A 110 -8.78 9.10 -7.94
C LYS A 110 -8.00 7.95 -8.57
N ILE A 111 -8.25 6.71 -8.13
CA ILE A 111 -7.65 5.52 -8.76
C ILE A 111 -8.14 5.36 -10.20
N TYR A 112 -9.44 5.51 -10.44
CA TYR A 112 -10.04 5.49 -11.77
C TYR A 112 -9.37 6.47 -12.74
N GLU A 113 -9.21 7.74 -12.33
CA GLU A 113 -8.61 8.79 -13.16
C GLU A 113 -7.16 8.46 -13.55
N ILE A 114 -6.44 7.74 -12.70
CA ILE A 114 -5.07 7.30 -12.97
C ILE A 114 -5.07 6.11 -13.94
N LEU A 115 -5.92 5.12 -13.71
CA LEU A 115 -5.93 3.88 -14.49
C LEU A 115 -6.51 4.05 -15.90
N ILE A 116 -7.49 4.93 -16.10
CA ILE A 116 -8.09 5.18 -17.42
C ILE A 116 -7.10 5.79 -18.41
N ASN A 117 -6.06 6.46 -17.90
CA ASN A 117 -4.97 7.03 -18.70
C ASN A 117 -3.82 6.04 -18.93
N LYS A 118 -4.05 4.75 -18.67
CA LYS A 118 -3.10 3.64 -18.78
C LYS A 118 -3.76 2.47 -19.53
N ASP A 119 -3.10 1.33 -19.62
CA ASP A 119 -3.55 0.16 -20.39
C ASP A 119 -4.65 -0.66 -19.68
N TYR A 120 -5.63 0.02 -19.06
CA TYR A 120 -6.75 -0.59 -18.34
C TYR A 120 -8.10 -0.15 -18.90
N GLU A 121 -9.02 -1.10 -18.91
CA GLU A 121 -10.43 -0.91 -19.19
C GLU A 121 -11.22 -0.92 -17.87
N ILE A 122 -12.16 0.02 -17.74
CA ILE A 122 -13.01 0.17 -16.56
C ILE A 122 -14.47 0.07 -17.01
N SER A 123 -15.14 -1.01 -16.61
CA SER A 123 -16.40 -1.41 -17.24
C SER A 123 -17.66 -0.74 -16.69
N ASP A 124 -17.60 -0.09 -15.52
CA ASP A 124 -18.79 0.51 -14.89
C ASP A 124 -18.47 1.71 -13.99
N ILE A 125 -18.48 2.90 -14.58
CA ILE A 125 -18.23 4.17 -13.87
C ILE A 125 -19.37 4.49 -12.89
N LYS A 126 -20.60 4.06 -13.16
CA LYS A 126 -21.76 4.34 -12.31
C LYS A 126 -21.64 3.61 -10.97
N ASN A 127 -21.13 2.38 -10.95
CA ASN A 127 -20.88 1.67 -9.70
C ASN A 127 -19.86 2.40 -8.82
N ILE A 128 -18.82 3.02 -9.40
CA ILE A 128 -17.88 3.85 -8.63
C ILE A 128 -18.64 4.97 -7.90
N GLN A 129 -19.57 5.66 -8.58
CA GLN A 129 -20.38 6.73 -7.97
C GLN A 129 -21.29 6.25 -6.86
N ILE A 130 -21.89 5.07 -7.02
CA ILE A 130 -22.91 4.57 -6.09
C ILE A 130 -22.26 3.96 -4.85
N ASN A 131 -21.20 3.17 -5.02
CA ASN A 131 -20.65 2.36 -3.94
C ASN A 131 -19.12 2.29 -3.90
N GLY A 132 -18.42 3.01 -4.78
CA GLY A 132 -16.95 3.04 -4.82
C GLY A 132 -16.32 1.76 -5.38
N GLU A 133 -17.08 0.90 -6.06
CA GLU A 133 -16.55 -0.31 -6.70
C GLU A 133 -15.94 -0.02 -8.06
N LEU A 134 -14.65 -0.33 -8.18
CA LEU A 134 -13.89 -0.15 -9.40
C LEU A 134 -13.58 -1.51 -10.03
N LYS A 135 -14.26 -1.82 -11.14
CA LYS A 135 -14.04 -3.06 -11.92
C LYS A 135 -13.01 -2.80 -13.01
N ILE A 136 -11.87 -3.47 -12.91
CA ILE A 136 -10.67 -3.22 -13.72
C ILE A 136 -10.33 -4.48 -14.51
N LYS A 137 -9.95 -4.30 -15.77
CA LYS A 137 -9.36 -5.31 -16.65
C LYS A 137 -8.22 -4.67 -17.44
N ARG A 138 -7.17 -5.42 -17.79
CA ARG A 138 -6.16 -4.92 -18.73
C ARG A 138 -6.66 -5.02 -20.16
N ILE A 139 -6.33 -4.03 -20.99
CA ILE A 139 -6.68 -3.99 -22.42
C ILE A 139 -6.01 -5.16 -23.16
N ASP A 140 -4.78 -5.53 -22.77
CA ASP A 140 -4.04 -6.65 -23.35
C ASP A 140 -4.51 -8.04 -22.86
N ASN A 141 -5.60 -8.11 -22.09
CA ASN A 141 -6.18 -9.31 -21.50
C ASN A 141 -5.23 -10.12 -20.58
N LYS A 142 -4.07 -9.57 -20.19
CA LYS A 142 -3.21 -10.21 -19.19
C LYS A 142 -3.81 -10.09 -17.80
N LYS A 143 -3.35 -10.95 -16.90
CA LYS A 143 -3.71 -10.88 -15.48
C LYS A 143 -3.18 -9.59 -14.86
N ILE A 144 -3.99 -8.99 -14.00
CA ILE A 144 -3.62 -7.88 -13.12
C ILE A 144 -3.05 -8.46 -11.83
N SER A 145 -1.92 -7.94 -11.37
CA SER A 145 -1.32 -8.28 -10.07
C SER A 145 -1.55 -7.14 -9.09
N ILE A 146 -2.34 -7.34 -8.04
CA ILE A 146 -2.47 -6.38 -6.95
C ILE A 146 -1.68 -6.86 -5.74
N LYS A 147 -0.91 -5.95 -5.11
CA LYS A 147 -0.21 -6.21 -3.85
C LYS A 147 -0.59 -5.17 -2.81
N LYS A 148 -0.95 -5.58 -1.60
CA LYS A 148 -1.27 -4.66 -0.50
C LYS A 148 -0.88 -5.27 0.85
N ASN A 149 -0.75 -4.45 1.89
CA ASN A 149 -0.67 -4.99 3.25
C ASN A 149 -1.99 -5.71 3.60
N LYS A 150 -1.92 -6.82 4.33
CA LYS A 150 -3.07 -7.60 4.77
C LYS A 150 -4.13 -6.76 5.50
N HIS A 151 -3.68 -5.82 6.33
CA HIS A 151 -4.55 -4.95 7.11
C HIS A 151 -4.98 -3.67 6.39
N TYR A 152 -4.48 -3.44 5.17
CA TYR A 152 -4.87 -2.28 4.38
C TYR A 152 -6.35 -2.40 3.94
N PRO A 153 -7.19 -1.38 4.17
CA PRO A 153 -8.65 -1.45 4.02
C PRO A 153 -9.13 -1.35 2.56
N LEU A 154 -8.48 -2.11 1.68
CA LEU A 154 -8.86 -2.30 0.29
C LEU A 154 -9.35 -3.73 0.11
N ILE A 155 -10.63 -3.88 -0.18
CA ILE A 155 -11.27 -5.15 -0.53
C ILE A 155 -11.01 -5.41 -2.00
N ILE A 156 -10.59 -6.64 -2.33
CA ILE A 156 -10.25 -7.07 -3.68
C ILE A 156 -11.00 -8.37 -3.94
N ASN A 157 -11.90 -8.35 -4.93
CA ASN A 157 -12.67 -9.51 -5.35
C ASN A 157 -12.28 -9.93 -6.77
N GLU A 158 -12.03 -11.22 -6.95
CA GLU A 158 -11.83 -11.84 -8.27
C GLU A 158 -13.19 -12.06 -8.94
N LYS A 159 -13.27 -11.85 -10.25
CA LYS A 159 -14.47 -12.11 -11.06
C LYS A 159 -14.11 -12.85 -12.34
#